data_AF-A0A7C4CI04-F1
#
_entry.id   AF-A0A7C4CI04-F1
#
_cell.length_a   1.000
_cell.length_b   1.000
_cell.length_c   1.000
_cell.angle_alpha   90.00
_cell.angle_beta   90.00
_cell.angle_gamma   90.00
#
_symmetry.space_group_name_H-M   'P 1'
#
loop_
_entity.id
_entity.type
_entity.pdbx_description
1 polymer ?
#
loop_
_entity_poly.entity_id
_entity_poly.type
_entity_poly.pdbx_seq_one_letter_code
_entity_poly.pdbx_strand_id
1 'polypeptide(L)'
;MRSWRLILPAALMISLMLLGAIIYLIPQPGASEEWPLPPESLPFADLTSRLNSTSFSNYGFFLLGYQPIFSLGSGFDFPVGSNAYLYSAGYGNDTYLLLVVAKLPSAQSSLQFGARAVNQLREELPPEKIKYLFTDEMGFLSYSEENQSLSLWYGRSWFFEALASGPRSEDSINSVKKLINSCRG
;
A
#
# COMPACT_ATOMS: atom_id res chain seq x y z
N MET A 1 0.65 -44.99 -24.34
CA MET A 1 0.90 -44.53 -22.97
C MET A 1 1.16 -43.02 -23.01
N ARG A 2 0.28 -42.23 -22.39
CA ARG A 2 0.24 -40.76 -22.42
C ARG A 2 1.37 -40.18 -21.55
N SER A 3 2.28 -39.39 -22.14
CA SER A 3 3.14 -38.48 -21.39
C SER A 3 2.38 -37.17 -21.17
N TRP A 4 2.05 -36.88 -19.92
CA TRP A 4 1.44 -35.60 -19.53
C TRP A 4 2.56 -34.59 -19.28
N ARG A 5 2.67 -33.60 -20.18
CA ARG A 5 3.33 -32.34 -19.87
C ARG A 5 2.47 -31.62 -18.82
N LEU A 6 2.95 -31.54 -17.59
CA LEU A 6 2.40 -30.67 -16.55
C LEU A 6 2.77 -29.23 -16.91
N ILE A 7 1.95 -28.61 -17.74
CA ILE A 7 1.85 -27.15 -17.83
C ILE A 7 0.97 -26.78 -16.64
N LEU A 8 1.58 -26.29 -15.55
CA LEU A 8 0.85 -25.62 -14.47
C LEU A 8 0.10 -24.44 -15.10
N PRO A 9 -1.25 -24.44 -15.17
CA PRO A 9 -1.96 -23.31 -15.71
C PRO A 9 -1.87 -22.18 -14.69
N ALA A 10 -1.61 -20.96 -15.20
CA ALA A 10 -1.60 -19.67 -14.51
C ALA A 10 -2.98 -19.28 -13.88
N ALA A 11 -3.78 -20.25 -13.50
CA ALA A 11 -5.09 -20.10 -12.87
C ALA A 11 -5.04 -20.23 -11.33
N LEU A 12 -3.83 -20.27 -10.74
CA LEU A 12 -3.61 -20.37 -9.29
C LEU A 12 -3.24 -19.03 -8.63
N MET A 13 -3.29 -17.90 -9.36
CA MET A 13 -2.85 -16.57 -8.87
C MET A 13 -3.94 -15.51 -8.78
N ILE A 14 -5.21 -15.86 -8.96
CA ILE A 14 -6.33 -14.92 -8.85
C ILE A 14 -7.48 -15.64 -8.16
N SER A 15 -7.57 -15.50 -6.83
CA SER A 15 -8.80 -15.55 -6.01
C SER A 15 -8.51 -16.03 -4.58
N LEU A 16 -8.98 -15.25 -3.59
CA LEU A 16 -9.47 -15.65 -2.26
C LEU A 16 -8.70 -16.73 -1.46
N MET A 17 -8.16 -16.37 -0.30
CA MET A 17 -7.95 -17.29 0.83
C MET A 17 -8.33 -16.55 2.14
N LEU A 18 -9.57 -16.59 2.67
CA LEU A 18 -10.25 -17.65 3.48
C LEU A 18 -9.37 -18.15 4.64
N LEU A 19 -9.73 -18.17 5.94
CA LEU A 19 -11.04 -18.29 6.63
C LEU A 19 -10.81 -18.18 8.16
N GLY A 20 -11.76 -17.66 8.96
CA GLY A 20 -12.09 -18.28 10.27
C GLY A 20 -12.18 -17.44 11.57
N ALA A 21 -13.42 -17.16 11.97
CA ALA A 21 -13.98 -17.27 13.34
C ALA A 21 -13.83 -16.14 14.40
N ILE A 22 -15.00 -15.53 14.71
CA ILE A 22 -15.61 -15.25 16.04
C ILE A 22 -15.28 -13.93 16.81
N ILE A 23 -16.34 -13.10 16.92
CA ILE A 23 -16.81 -12.15 17.98
C ILE A 23 -16.08 -10.80 18.22
N TYR A 24 -16.89 -9.73 18.09
CA TYR A 24 -16.84 -8.35 18.64
C TYR A 24 -15.54 -7.84 19.29
N LEU A 25 -14.98 -6.76 18.73
CA LEU A 25 -14.61 -5.52 19.45
C LEU A 25 -14.07 -4.47 18.46
N ILE A 26 -14.63 -3.25 18.49
CA ILE A 26 -14.08 -2.08 17.81
C ILE A 26 -12.80 -1.69 18.58
N PRO A 27 -11.59 -1.70 17.98
CA PRO A 27 -10.42 -1.19 18.68
C PRO A 27 -10.47 0.34 18.68
N GLN A 28 -10.46 0.94 19.87
CA GLN A 28 -10.00 2.32 20.02
C GLN A 28 -8.53 2.40 19.59
N PRO A 29 -8.09 3.48 18.90
CA PRO A 29 -6.73 3.58 18.36
C PRO A 29 -5.73 3.76 19.51
N GLY A 30 -5.12 2.66 19.95
CA GLY A 30 -3.87 2.67 20.68
C GLY A 30 -2.71 2.86 19.70
N ALA A 31 -1.84 3.83 20.00
CA ALA A 31 -0.75 4.37 19.18
C ALA A 31 -1.21 5.22 17.99
N SER A 32 -0.77 6.47 17.96
CA SER A 32 -0.89 7.35 16.80
C SER A 32 -0.13 6.72 15.64
N GLU A 33 -0.83 5.97 14.80
CA GLU A 33 -0.34 5.62 13.48
C GLU A 33 -0.29 6.93 12.68
N GLU A 34 0.80 7.68 12.79
CA GLU A 34 0.99 8.84 11.91
C GLU A 34 1.12 8.32 10.48
N TRP A 35 0.16 8.67 9.64
CA TRP A 35 0.12 8.37 8.21
C TRP A 35 0.72 9.56 7.47
N PRO A 36 2.02 9.50 7.11
CA PRO A 36 2.71 10.66 6.63
C PRO A 36 2.22 11.01 5.23
N LEU A 37 1.80 12.27 5.08
CA LEU A 37 1.50 12.86 3.79
C LEU A 37 2.59 13.88 3.45
N PRO A 38 3.30 13.71 2.32
CA PRO A 38 4.22 14.73 1.85
C PRO A 38 3.52 16.07 1.62
N PRO A 39 4.26 17.19 1.57
CA PRO A 39 3.71 18.48 1.13
C PRO A 39 3.07 18.35 -0.27
N GLU A 40 1.98 19.08 -0.51
CA GLU A 40 1.34 19.11 -1.83
C GLU A 40 2.26 19.72 -2.90
N SER A 41 3.12 20.66 -2.50
CA SER A 41 4.14 21.27 -3.36
C SER A 41 5.29 20.33 -3.73
N LEU A 42 5.51 19.22 -3.01
CA LEU A 42 6.63 18.31 -3.27
C LEU A 42 6.48 17.67 -4.67
N PRO A 43 7.43 17.86 -5.60
CA PRO A 43 7.39 17.18 -6.90
C PRO A 43 7.35 15.66 -6.75
N PHE A 44 6.61 14.98 -7.64
CA PHE A 44 6.58 13.51 -7.63
C PHE A 44 7.98 12.91 -7.81
N ALA A 45 8.76 13.49 -8.73
CA ALA A 45 10.13 13.08 -9.01
C ALA A 45 11.01 13.05 -7.76
N ASP A 46 10.88 14.02 -6.86
CA ASP A 46 11.72 14.11 -5.64
C ASP A 46 11.45 12.93 -4.70
N LEU A 47 10.19 12.56 -4.49
CA LEU A 47 9.84 11.37 -3.68
C LEU A 47 10.33 10.08 -4.35
N THR A 48 10.12 9.95 -5.66
CA THR A 48 10.59 8.76 -6.40
C THR A 48 12.11 8.63 -6.42
N SER A 49 12.84 9.76 -6.44
CA SER A 49 14.30 9.76 -6.38
C SER A 49 14.80 9.16 -5.07
N ARG A 50 14.12 9.44 -3.94
CA ARG A 50 14.45 8.87 -2.63
C ARG A 50 14.19 7.38 -2.59
N LEU A 51 13.08 6.91 -3.17
CA LEU A 51 12.74 5.50 -3.32
C LEU A 51 13.72 4.74 -4.22
N ASN A 52 14.44 5.44 -5.09
CA ASN A 52 15.46 4.88 -5.98
C ASN A 52 16.90 5.09 -5.47
N SER A 53 17.09 5.64 -4.28
CA SER A 53 18.40 6.06 -3.76
C SER A 53 18.88 5.22 -2.58
N THR A 54 20.09 5.53 -2.10
CA THR A 54 20.61 5.02 -0.83
C THR A 54 19.71 5.34 0.37
N SER A 55 18.87 6.38 0.30
CA SER A 55 17.88 6.64 1.34
C SER A 55 16.94 5.45 1.52
N PHE A 56 16.42 4.85 0.43
CA PHE A 56 15.55 3.68 0.51
C PHE A 56 16.26 2.50 1.20
N SER A 57 17.52 2.27 0.87
CA SER A 57 18.33 1.24 1.51
C SER A 57 18.64 1.53 2.99
N ASN A 58 18.80 2.80 3.38
CA ASN A 58 18.98 3.17 4.78
C ASN A 58 17.74 2.86 5.64
N TYR A 59 16.56 2.71 5.03
CA TYR A 59 15.36 2.24 5.72
C TYR A 59 15.20 0.72 5.73
N GLY A 60 16.18 -0.03 5.21
CA GLY A 60 16.19 -1.50 5.21
C GLY A 60 15.66 -2.14 3.93
N PHE A 61 15.46 -1.36 2.86
CA PHE A 61 14.92 -1.86 1.59
C PHE A 61 15.98 -2.17 0.54
N PHE A 62 15.70 -3.18 -0.26
CA PHE A 62 16.38 -3.44 -1.52
C PHE A 62 15.37 -3.34 -2.66
N LEU A 63 15.54 -2.34 -3.54
CA LEU A 63 14.65 -2.14 -4.68
C LEU A 63 14.85 -3.25 -5.72
N LEU A 64 13.79 -3.99 -6.02
CA LEU A 64 13.80 -5.04 -7.05
C LEU A 64 13.40 -4.48 -8.41
N GLY A 65 12.49 -3.52 -8.43
CA GLY A 65 12.05 -2.85 -9.63
C GLY A 65 10.92 -1.86 -9.36
N TYR A 66 10.62 -1.04 -10.36
CA TYR A 66 9.46 -0.16 -10.34
C TYR A 66 8.93 0.04 -11.75
N GLN A 67 7.64 0.32 -11.85
CA GLN A 67 6.98 0.59 -13.13
C GLN A 67 5.85 1.61 -12.96
N PRO A 68 5.59 2.46 -13.97
CA PRO A 68 4.40 3.29 -13.98
C PRO A 68 3.14 2.40 -14.04
N ILE A 69 2.08 2.83 -13.37
CA ILE A 69 0.78 2.16 -13.38
C ILE A 69 -0.33 3.17 -13.66
N PHE A 70 -1.42 2.68 -14.26
CA PHE A 70 -2.60 3.49 -14.59
C PHE A 70 -3.86 3.03 -13.85
N SER A 71 -3.80 1.88 -13.17
CA SER A 71 -4.86 1.36 -12.32
C SER A 71 -4.29 0.49 -11.20
N LEU A 72 -5.09 0.26 -10.16
CA LEU A 72 -4.84 -0.75 -9.14
C LEU A 72 -5.39 -2.14 -9.55
N GLY A 73 -5.88 -2.28 -10.79
CA GLY A 73 -6.58 -3.46 -11.28
C GLY A 73 -8.12 -3.35 -11.20
N SER A 74 -8.83 -4.32 -11.77
CA SER A 74 -10.30 -4.48 -11.68
C SER A 74 -11.16 -3.23 -11.93
N GLY A 75 -10.72 -2.34 -12.84
CA GLY A 75 -11.44 -1.09 -13.15
C GLY A 75 -11.24 0.04 -12.14
N PHE A 76 -10.28 -0.10 -11.22
CA PHE A 76 -9.87 0.92 -10.27
C PHE A 76 -8.78 1.81 -10.87
N ASP A 77 -9.16 2.60 -11.87
CA ASP A 77 -8.25 3.45 -12.65
C ASP A 77 -7.90 4.75 -11.93
N PHE A 78 -6.64 5.16 -12.03
CA PHE A 78 -6.21 6.45 -11.52
C PHE A 78 -6.86 7.60 -12.33
N PRO A 79 -7.24 8.70 -11.66
CA PRO A 79 -7.72 9.91 -12.33
C PRO A 79 -6.74 10.42 -13.39
N VAL A 80 -7.25 10.96 -14.50
CA VAL A 80 -6.41 11.55 -15.56
C VAL A 80 -5.52 12.67 -14.99
N GLY A 81 -4.23 12.65 -15.34
CA GLY A 81 -3.23 13.58 -14.81
C GLY A 81 -2.52 13.10 -13.55
N SER A 82 -2.84 11.91 -13.05
CA SER A 82 -2.09 11.27 -11.96
C SER A 82 -0.73 10.78 -12.43
N ASN A 83 0.27 10.89 -11.57
CA ASN A 83 1.52 10.13 -11.67
C ASN A 83 1.48 9.02 -10.64
N ALA A 84 1.51 7.75 -11.07
CA ALA A 84 1.45 6.61 -10.18
C ALA A 84 2.48 5.54 -10.56
N TYR A 85 3.14 4.99 -9.56
CA TYR A 85 4.18 3.98 -9.72
C TYR A 85 3.98 2.85 -8.72
N LEU A 86 4.22 1.62 -9.18
CA LEU A 86 4.34 0.44 -8.35
C LEU A 86 5.82 0.13 -8.14
N TYR A 87 6.22 0.02 -6.88
CA TYR A 87 7.55 -0.38 -6.44
C TYR A 87 7.49 -1.79 -5.86
N SER A 88 8.43 -2.62 -6.28
CA SER A 88 8.68 -3.95 -5.72
C SER A 88 9.99 -3.89 -4.96
N ALA A 89 9.98 -4.26 -3.67
CA ALA A 89 11.16 -4.21 -2.83
C ALA A 89 11.25 -5.42 -1.90
N GLY A 90 12.48 -5.84 -1.59
CA GLY A 90 12.75 -6.67 -0.42
C GLY A 90 12.96 -5.79 0.82
N TYR A 91 12.62 -6.31 1.99
CA TYR A 91 12.89 -5.70 3.29
C TYR A 91 13.57 -6.73 4.20
N GLY A 92 14.79 -6.42 4.65
CA GLY A 92 15.63 -7.44 5.27
C GLY A 92 15.91 -8.59 4.31
N ASN A 93 15.79 -9.84 4.78
CA ASN A 93 16.14 -11.04 4.00
C ASN A 93 14.93 -11.87 3.56
N ASP A 94 13.75 -11.65 4.14
CA ASP A 94 12.63 -12.59 4.09
C ASP A 94 11.25 -11.92 3.98
N THR A 95 11.22 -10.61 3.74
CA THR A 95 9.97 -9.85 3.59
C THR A 95 9.96 -9.15 2.24
N TYR A 96 8.85 -9.30 1.52
CA TYR A 96 8.59 -8.65 0.25
C TYR A 96 7.56 -7.53 0.42
N LEU A 97 7.76 -6.42 -0.28
CA LEU A 97 6.89 -5.24 -0.24
C LEU A 97 6.49 -4.85 -1.68
N LEU A 98 5.20 -4.66 -1.87
CA LEU A 98 4.63 -3.86 -2.96
C LEU A 98 4.22 -2.50 -2.40
N LEU A 99 4.67 -1.43 -3.04
CA LEU A 99 4.32 -0.07 -2.66
C LEU A 99 3.83 0.70 -3.89
N VAL A 100 2.57 1.10 -3.87
CA VAL A 100 2.02 2.09 -4.78
C VAL A 100 2.24 3.48 -4.21
N VAL A 101 2.78 4.35 -5.04
CA VAL A 101 2.91 5.79 -4.76
C VAL A 101 2.25 6.54 -5.89
N ALA A 102 1.25 7.35 -5.57
CA ALA A 102 0.55 8.17 -6.54
C ALA A 102 0.45 9.64 -6.08
N LYS A 103 0.76 10.55 -7.01
CA LYS A 103 0.41 11.96 -6.91
C LYS A 103 -0.75 12.25 -7.86
N LEU A 104 -1.87 12.61 -7.27
CA LEU A 104 -3.13 12.85 -7.93
C LEU A 104 -3.26 14.33 -8.35
N PRO A 105 -4.15 14.67 -9.30
CA PRO A 105 -4.24 16.03 -9.85
C PRO A 105 -4.61 17.11 -8.82
N SER A 106 -5.26 16.74 -7.73
CA SER A 106 -5.69 17.66 -6.67
C SER A 106 -5.98 16.93 -5.36
N ALA A 107 -6.08 17.70 -4.27
CA ALA A 107 -6.54 17.18 -2.98
C ALA A 107 -7.92 16.49 -3.06
N GLN A 108 -8.87 17.11 -3.76
CA GLN A 108 -10.19 16.54 -3.96
C GLN A 108 -10.14 15.20 -4.71
N SER A 109 -9.29 15.10 -5.73
CA SER A 109 -9.09 13.86 -6.48
C SER A 109 -8.54 12.74 -5.60
N SER A 110 -7.66 13.06 -4.64
CA SER A 110 -7.17 12.11 -3.66
C SER A 110 -8.23 11.65 -2.69
N LEU A 111 -9.02 12.57 -2.15
CA LEU A 111 -10.09 12.22 -1.22
C LEU A 111 -11.11 11.28 -1.87
N GLN A 112 -11.52 11.56 -3.11
CA GLN A 112 -12.47 10.72 -3.84
C GLN A 112 -11.90 9.35 -4.21
N PHE A 113 -10.67 9.30 -4.75
CA PHE A 113 -10.04 8.05 -5.14
C PHE A 113 -9.70 7.18 -3.92
N GLY A 114 -9.08 7.77 -2.90
CA GLY A 114 -8.71 7.09 -1.68
C GLY A 114 -9.92 6.58 -0.89
N ALA A 115 -11.00 7.36 -0.80
CA ALA A 115 -12.22 6.91 -0.13
C ALA A 115 -12.85 5.70 -0.83
N ARG A 116 -12.88 5.70 -2.16
CA ARG A 116 -13.31 4.54 -2.95
C ARG A 116 -12.41 3.32 -2.69
N ALA A 117 -11.10 3.51 -2.63
CA ALA A 117 -10.14 2.42 -2.45
C ALA A 117 -10.29 1.77 -1.06
N VAL A 118 -10.42 2.60 -0.01
CA VAL A 118 -10.67 2.10 1.33
C VAL A 118 -12.01 1.37 1.42
N ASN A 119 -13.08 1.90 0.82
CA ASN A 119 -14.37 1.22 0.85
C ASN A 119 -14.34 -0.13 0.13
N GLN A 120 -13.64 -0.23 -1.01
CA GLN A 120 -13.42 -1.50 -1.71
C GLN A 120 -12.70 -2.51 -0.79
N LEU A 121 -11.59 -2.09 -0.18
CA LEU A 121 -10.82 -2.97 0.72
C LEU A 121 -11.63 -3.39 1.96
N ARG A 122 -12.48 -2.52 2.49
CA ARG A 122 -13.37 -2.85 3.62
C ARG A 122 -14.42 -3.89 3.27
N GLU A 123 -14.85 -3.97 2.02
CA GLU A 123 -15.80 -4.98 1.55
C GLU A 123 -15.12 -6.35 1.34
N GLU A 124 -13.81 -6.35 1.07
CA GLU A 124 -13.05 -7.56 0.76
C GLU A 124 -12.30 -8.16 1.97
N LEU A 125 -11.90 -7.34 2.93
CA LEU A 125 -11.09 -7.76 4.08
C LEU A 125 -11.96 -8.10 5.31
N PRO A 126 -11.47 -8.98 6.21
CA PRO A 126 -12.16 -9.30 7.46
C PRO A 126 -12.29 -8.06 8.35
N PRO A 127 -13.50 -7.54 8.63
CA PRO A 127 -13.71 -6.24 9.27
C PRO A 127 -13.07 -6.13 10.66
N GLU A 128 -12.92 -7.24 11.37
CA GLU A 128 -12.32 -7.32 12.71
C GLU A 128 -10.81 -7.10 12.72
N LYS A 129 -10.14 -7.21 11.57
CA LYS A 129 -8.68 -7.05 11.44
C LYS A 129 -8.29 -5.71 10.81
N ILE A 130 -9.28 -4.87 10.49
CA ILE A 130 -9.08 -3.60 9.80
C ILE A 130 -9.20 -2.45 10.80
N LYS A 131 -8.26 -1.52 10.74
CA LYS A 131 -8.39 -0.19 11.36
C LYS A 131 -8.50 0.84 10.25
N TYR A 132 -9.42 1.79 10.37
CA TYR A 132 -9.59 2.83 9.37
C TYR A 132 -10.11 4.13 9.98
N LEU A 133 -9.80 5.25 9.32
CA LEU A 133 -10.34 6.57 9.64
C LEU A 133 -10.58 7.33 8.35
N PHE A 134 -11.67 8.10 8.33
CA PHE A 134 -11.98 9.06 7.29
C PHE A 134 -12.16 10.43 7.92
N THR A 135 -11.57 11.43 7.30
CA THR A 135 -11.76 12.84 7.61
C THR A 135 -11.97 13.60 6.31
N ASP A 136 -12.35 14.87 6.41
CA ASP A 136 -12.51 15.73 5.24
C ASP A 136 -11.18 16.05 4.53
N GLU A 137 -10.04 15.73 5.15
CA GLU A 137 -8.70 16.09 4.63
C GLU A 137 -7.83 14.88 4.26
N MET A 138 -8.13 13.71 4.83
CA MET A 138 -7.36 12.48 4.66
C MET A 138 -8.13 11.23 5.09
N GLY A 139 -7.63 10.07 4.70
CA GLY A 139 -8.09 8.81 5.25
C GLY A 139 -7.01 7.74 5.24
N PHE A 140 -7.25 6.68 6.00
CA PHE A 140 -6.38 5.52 6.04
C PHE A 140 -7.15 4.22 6.27
N LEU A 141 -6.50 3.12 5.91
CA LEU A 141 -6.84 1.76 6.28
C LEU A 141 -5.57 1.00 6.58
N SER A 142 -5.55 0.24 7.68
CA SER A 142 -4.51 -0.73 7.98
C SER A 142 -5.13 -2.09 8.29
N TYR A 143 -4.43 -3.12 7.85
CA TYR A 143 -4.75 -4.51 8.07
C TYR A 143 -3.45 -5.24 8.38
N SER A 144 -3.46 -6.11 9.39
CA SER A 144 -2.32 -6.96 9.69
C SER A 144 -2.82 -8.33 10.13
N GLU A 145 -2.24 -9.37 9.56
CA GLU A 145 -2.52 -10.76 9.89
C GLU A 145 -1.27 -11.61 9.66
N GLU A 146 -0.77 -12.23 10.72
CA GLU A 146 0.41 -13.10 10.69
C GLU A 146 1.61 -12.43 10.01
N ASN A 147 1.94 -12.86 8.79
CA ASN A 147 3.05 -12.37 8.00
C ASN A 147 2.60 -11.40 6.89
N GLN A 148 1.35 -10.96 6.88
CA GLN A 148 0.85 -10.01 5.89
C GLN A 148 0.42 -8.73 6.56
N SER A 149 0.80 -7.61 5.96
CA SER A 149 0.32 -6.30 6.38
C SER A 149 -0.04 -5.50 5.15
N LEU A 150 -1.18 -4.83 5.20
CA LEU A 150 -1.63 -3.88 4.20
C LEU A 150 -1.86 -2.54 4.87
N SER A 151 -1.44 -1.48 4.20
CA SER A 151 -1.61 -0.11 4.67
C SER A 151 -1.90 0.80 3.50
N LEU A 152 -3.04 1.46 3.52
CA LEU A 152 -3.45 2.46 2.55
C LEU A 152 -3.66 3.79 3.27
N TRP A 153 -3.11 4.87 2.75
CA TRP A 153 -3.42 6.21 3.26
C TRP A 153 -3.34 7.24 2.15
N TYR A 154 -4.16 8.28 2.30
CA TYR A 154 -4.33 9.31 1.28
C TYR A 154 -4.74 10.63 1.92
N GLY A 155 -4.56 11.70 1.18
CA GLY A 155 -4.86 13.07 1.59
C GLY A 155 -3.90 14.04 0.92
N ARG A 156 -4.25 15.33 0.91
CA ARG A 156 -3.62 16.30 -0.02
C ARG A 156 -3.65 15.71 -1.43
N SER A 157 -2.68 16.00 -2.29
CA SER A 157 -2.59 15.38 -3.62
C SER A 157 -1.99 13.96 -3.63
N TRP A 158 -1.94 13.22 -2.51
CA TRP A 158 -1.17 11.97 -2.40
C TRP A 158 -2.04 10.75 -2.08
N PHE A 159 -1.64 9.60 -2.62
CA PHE A 159 -2.19 8.29 -2.32
C PHE A 159 -1.05 7.27 -2.21
N PHE A 160 -1.12 6.42 -1.19
CA PHE A 160 -0.18 5.36 -0.93
C PHE A 160 -0.92 4.07 -0.60
N GLU A 161 -0.40 2.96 -1.10
CA GLU A 161 -0.83 1.62 -0.72
C GLU A 161 0.41 0.74 -0.59
N ALA A 162 0.58 0.11 0.55
CA ALA A 162 1.71 -0.75 0.88
C ALA A 162 1.19 -2.12 1.29
N LEU A 163 1.56 -3.15 0.54
CA LEU A 163 1.30 -4.56 0.86
C LEU A 163 2.63 -5.26 1.13
N ALA A 164 2.81 -5.73 2.34
CA ALA A 164 4.00 -6.45 2.77
C ALA A 164 3.66 -7.90 3.11
N SER A 165 4.52 -8.83 2.71
CA SER A 165 4.41 -10.26 3.00
C SER A 165 5.76 -10.80 3.48
N GLY A 166 5.80 -11.28 4.71
CA GLY A 166 6.95 -11.84 5.40
C GLY A 166 6.95 -11.55 6.90
N PRO A 167 7.90 -12.12 7.65
CA PRO A 167 7.97 -12.00 9.12
C PRO A 167 8.16 -10.57 9.63
N ARG A 168 8.56 -9.64 8.75
CA ARG A 168 8.80 -8.23 9.07
C ARG A 168 7.86 -7.30 8.30
N SER A 169 6.68 -7.77 7.97
CA SER A 169 5.67 -7.03 7.19
C SER A 169 5.30 -5.69 7.85
N GLU A 170 4.93 -5.68 9.14
CA GLU A 170 4.63 -4.44 9.87
C GLU A 170 5.84 -3.49 9.96
N ASP A 171 7.02 -4.03 10.27
CA ASP A 171 8.29 -3.29 10.30
C ASP A 171 8.56 -2.58 8.97
N SER A 172 8.33 -3.28 7.86
CA SER A 172 8.55 -2.75 6.52
C SER A 172 7.60 -1.58 6.24
N ILE A 173 6.31 -1.69 6.58
CA ILE A 173 5.35 -0.60 6.42
C ILE A 173 5.74 0.59 7.30
N ASN A 174 6.17 0.33 8.54
CA ASN A 174 6.66 1.38 9.43
C ASN A 174 7.93 2.08 8.88
N SER A 175 8.83 1.34 8.24
CA SER A 175 9.98 1.90 7.52
C SER A 175 9.56 2.77 6.32
N VAL A 176 8.55 2.35 5.54
CA VAL A 176 7.98 3.17 4.45
C VAL A 176 7.44 4.49 5.00
N LYS A 177 6.66 4.46 6.08
CA LYS A 177 6.15 5.68 6.73
C LYS A 177 7.30 6.60 7.15
N LYS A 178 8.34 6.08 7.80
CA LYS A 178 9.50 6.90 8.23
C LYS A 178 10.21 7.54 7.03
N LEU A 179 10.38 6.83 5.92
CA LEU A 179 10.94 7.37 4.69
C LEU A 179 10.08 8.53 4.15
N ILE A 180 8.77 8.35 4.07
CA ILE A 180 7.86 9.39 3.55
C ILE A 180 7.84 10.60 4.48
N ASN A 181 7.85 10.39 5.79
CA ASN A 181 7.90 11.49 6.76
C ASN A 181 9.19 12.31 6.63
N SER A 182 10.31 11.69 6.23
CA SER A 182 11.58 12.39 5.95
C SER A 182 11.52 13.37 4.77
N CYS A 183 10.45 13.31 3.96
CA CYS A 183 10.24 14.19 2.81
C CYS A 183 9.48 15.47 3.18
N ARG A 184 9.14 15.67 4.46
CA ARG A 184 8.42 16.86 4.96
C ARG A 184 9.36 17.98 5.42
N GLY A 185 10.67 17.73 5.47
CA GLY A 185 11.72 18.67 5.88
C GLY A 185 12.42 19.33 4.69
#